data_AF-A0A8T1Z576-F1
#
_entry.id   AF-A0A8T1Z576-F1
#
_cell.length_a   1.000
_cell.length_b   1.000
_cell.length_c   1.000
_cell.angle_alpha   90.00
_cell.angle_beta   90.00
_cell.angle_gamma   90.00
#
_symmetry.space_group_name_H-M   'P 1'
#
loop_
_entity.id
_entity.type
_entity.pdbx_description
1 polymer ?
#
loop_
_entity_poly.entity_id
_entity_poly.type
_entity_poly.pdbx_seq_one_letter_code
_entity_poly.pdbx_strand_id
1 'polypeptide(L)'
;MALSSATLRLTSLSFSAKKTNRNPRNPSLSFTITSSSSFDEPPKPSLASSTPPIRVSSSSTPKARFIARQKQSISVRQLQRPLIEYMSLPASQYSVLDAERIERVDDNTFRCYVYTFKFFNFEVCPVLLVRVEEQPNGCCIKLLSCKLEGSPVVVAQNDKFDASMVNRVSCDSTQEGTSEQQITSDAVIEVNIEIPFAFRVFPVGAIEATGTQVLDQILKLMLPRFLSQLSKDYQAWASGDTSRQPLGTGEI
;
A
#
# COMPACT_ATOMS: atom_id res chain seq x y z
N MET A 1 -28.05 16.00 -23.17
CA MET A 1 -27.43 15.72 -21.86
C MET A 1 -27.57 14.24 -21.57
N ALA A 2 -26.48 13.48 -21.70
CA ALA A 2 -26.37 12.11 -21.23
C ALA A 2 -24.91 11.89 -20.88
N LEU A 3 -24.60 11.86 -19.58
CA LEU A 3 -23.26 11.57 -19.07
C LEU A 3 -23.07 10.05 -19.12
N SER A 4 -22.24 9.61 -20.06
CA SER A 4 -21.78 8.22 -20.15
C SER A 4 -20.72 7.99 -19.07
N SER A 5 -21.11 7.35 -17.98
CA SER A 5 -20.20 6.94 -16.90
C SER A 5 -19.42 5.70 -17.33
N ALA A 6 -18.13 5.86 -17.64
CA ALA A 6 -17.26 4.74 -17.98
C ALA A 6 -16.76 4.04 -16.70
N THR A 7 -17.37 2.90 -16.37
CA THR A 7 -16.91 2.02 -15.29
C THR A 7 -15.76 1.15 -15.79
N LEU A 8 -14.55 1.38 -15.29
CA LEU A 8 -13.39 0.51 -15.56
C LEU A 8 -13.55 -0.81 -14.78
N ARG A 9 -13.91 -1.88 -15.50
CA ARG A 9 -13.96 -3.24 -14.96
C ARG A 9 -12.54 -3.81 -14.86
N LEU A 10 -11.98 -3.83 -13.65
CA LEU A 10 -10.88 -4.75 -13.33
C LEU A 10 -11.41 -6.18 -13.37
N THR A 11 -10.82 -6.99 -14.26
CA THR A 11 -11.17 -8.39 -14.51
C THR A 11 -11.09 -9.22 -13.23
N SER A 12 -12.18 -9.92 -12.90
CA SER A 12 -12.22 -10.91 -11.83
C SER A 12 -11.38 -12.13 -12.21
N LEU A 13 -10.34 -12.43 -11.45
CA LEU A 13 -9.63 -13.70 -11.55
C LEU A 13 -10.31 -14.73 -10.63
N SER A 14 -11.07 -15.65 -11.24
CA SER A 14 -11.59 -16.85 -10.57
C SER A 14 -10.49 -17.91 -10.50
N PHE A 15 -10.17 -18.39 -9.29
CA PHE A 15 -9.26 -19.50 -9.10
C PHE A 15 -9.98 -20.85 -9.17
N SER A 16 -9.63 -21.66 -10.19
CA SER A 16 -9.93 -23.09 -10.22
C SER A 16 -8.75 -23.86 -9.63
N ALA A 17 -8.95 -24.43 -8.44
CA ALA A 17 -7.96 -25.27 -7.79
C ALA A 17 -7.82 -26.59 -8.56
N LYS A 18 -6.67 -26.80 -9.22
CA LYS A 18 -6.31 -28.09 -9.81
C LYS A 18 -6.18 -29.13 -8.69
N LYS A 19 -7.12 -30.09 -8.65
CA LYS A 19 -7.01 -31.33 -7.87
C LYS A 19 -5.77 -32.10 -8.31
N THR A 20 -4.78 -32.20 -7.42
CA THR A 20 -3.70 -33.18 -7.55
C THR A 20 -4.18 -34.51 -6.98
N ASN A 21 -4.24 -35.49 -7.89
CA ASN A 21 -4.55 -36.88 -7.61
C ASN A 21 -3.37 -37.54 -6.88
N ARG A 22 -3.56 -38.00 -5.64
CA ARG A 22 -2.67 -38.99 -5.00
C ARG A 22 -3.52 -40.03 -4.26
N ASN A 23 -3.40 -41.26 -4.73
CA ASN A 23 -4.04 -42.47 -4.21
C ASN A 23 -3.42 -42.91 -2.86
N PRO A 24 -4.14 -43.68 -2.02
CA PRO A 24 -3.74 -44.02 -0.66
C PRO A 24 -3.00 -45.36 -0.58
N ARG A 25 -2.10 -45.51 0.40
CA ARG A 25 -1.62 -46.82 0.85
C ARG A 25 -1.46 -46.81 2.37
N ASN A 26 -2.24 -47.68 3.03
CA ASN A 26 -2.13 -48.07 4.44
C ASN A 26 -0.72 -48.61 4.76
N PRO A 27 -0.36 -48.66 6.05
CA PRO A 27 -0.43 -49.98 6.70
C PRO A 27 -1.10 -49.97 8.08
N SER A 28 -1.75 -51.09 8.33
CA SER A 28 -2.35 -51.58 9.57
C SER A 28 -1.33 -51.84 10.68
N LEU A 29 -1.66 -51.51 11.93
CA LEU A 29 -1.27 -52.30 13.09
C LEU A 29 -2.40 -52.28 14.14
N SER A 30 -2.92 -53.46 14.40
CA SER A 30 -3.90 -53.88 15.40
C SER A 30 -3.26 -54.09 16.77
N PHE A 31 -3.98 -53.84 17.88
CA PHE A 31 -3.87 -54.64 19.11
C PHE A 31 -5.18 -54.57 19.93
N THR A 32 -5.54 -55.72 20.50
CA THR A 32 -6.81 -56.04 21.17
C THR A 32 -6.59 -56.21 22.69
N ILE A 33 -7.47 -55.57 23.46
CA ILE A 33 -8.10 -55.88 24.78
C ILE A 33 -7.40 -56.84 25.76
N THR A 34 -7.28 -56.43 27.04
CA THR A 34 -7.63 -57.28 28.21
C THR A 34 -8.15 -56.45 29.39
N SER A 35 -9.23 -56.94 30.02
CA SER A 35 -9.82 -56.44 31.27
C SER A 35 -9.52 -57.44 32.40
N SER A 36 -9.22 -56.99 33.63
CA SER A 36 -9.39 -57.79 34.85
C SER A 36 -9.53 -56.92 36.11
N SER A 37 -10.49 -57.31 36.96
CA SER A 37 -10.75 -56.88 38.35
C SER A 37 -9.58 -57.29 39.30
N SER A 38 -9.40 -56.86 40.56
CA SER A 38 -10.33 -56.58 41.68
C SER A 38 -9.55 -56.02 42.91
N PHE A 39 -10.24 -55.26 43.78
CA PHE A 39 -10.11 -54.98 45.26
C PHE A 39 -8.73 -54.81 45.99
N ASP A 40 -8.49 -53.68 46.68
CA ASP A 40 -8.59 -53.49 48.17
C ASP A 40 -8.14 -52.08 48.67
N GLU A 41 -8.51 -51.72 49.92
CA GLU A 41 -8.66 -50.42 50.66
C GLU A 41 -7.39 -49.53 51.05
N PRO A 42 -7.53 -48.33 51.71
CA PRO A 42 -6.62 -47.14 51.73
C PRO A 42 -5.73 -47.06 53.03
N PRO A 43 -4.83 -46.05 53.35
CA PRO A 43 -5.07 -44.58 53.33
C PRO A 43 -3.88 -43.57 53.21
N LYS A 44 -4.27 -42.28 53.23
CA LYS A 44 -3.61 -41.04 53.73
C LYS A 44 -3.20 -39.94 52.74
N PRO A 45 -3.35 -38.65 53.14
CA PRO A 45 -3.46 -37.52 52.23
C PRO A 45 -2.13 -36.78 52.07
N SER A 46 -1.79 -36.39 50.84
CA SER A 46 -0.71 -35.43 50.62
C SER A 46 -0.83 -34.70 49.29
N LEU A 47 -0.76 -33.37 49.42
CA LEU A 47 -0.24 -32.39 48.47
C LEU A 47 -1.03 -32.11 47.17
N ALA A 48 -1.85 -31.06 47.27
CA ALA A 48 -1.91 -29.93 46.34
C ALA A 48 -1.82 -30.25 44.83
N SER A 49 -2.97 -30.51 44.21
CA SER A 49 -3.16 -30.33 42.77
C SER A 49 -3.26 -28.85 42.43
N SER A 50 -2.12 -28.17 42.29
CA SER A 50 -2.08 -26.87 41.61
C SER A 50 -2.22 -27.11 40.10
N THR A 51 -3.47 -27.14 39.61
CA THR A 51 -3.73 -26.94 38.18
C THR A 51 -3.17 -25.57 37.81
N PRO A 52 -2.28 -25.43 36.82
CA PRO A 52 -1.87 -24.10 36.40
C PRO A 52 -3.13 -23.40 35.85
N PRO A 53 -3.43 -22.16 36.25
CA PRO A 53 -4.49 -21.42 35.62
C PRO A 53 -4.15 -21.33 34.14
N ILE A 54 -5.09 -21.70 33.27
CA ILE A 54 -5.01 -21.37 31.85
C ILE A 54 -4.88 -19.86 31.81
N ARG A 55 -3.65 -19.41 31.61
CA ARG A 55 -3.32 -18.01 31.44
C ARG A 55 -3.93 -17.65 30.10
N VAL A 56 -5.11 -17.03 30.12
CA VAL A 56 -5.65 -16.31 28.97
C VAL A 56 -4.62 -15.22 28.69
N SER A 57 -3.65 -15.54 27.85
CA SER A 57 -2.81 -14.55 27.20
C SER A 57 -3.78 -13.59 26.55
N SER A 58 -3.65 -12.31 26.88
CA SER A 58 -4.36 -11.22 26.21
C SER A 58 -4.29 -11.49 24.72
N SER A 59 -5.42 -11.88 24.12
CA SER A 59 -5.45 -12.29 22.72
C SER A 59 -5.22 -11.05 21.88
N SER A 60 -3.97 -10.76 21.56
CA SER A 60 -3.64 -9.71 20.62
C SER A 60 -4.34 -10.04 19.31
N THR A 61 -5.06 -9.07 18.75
CA THR A 61 -5.64 -9.21 17.43
C THR A 61 -4.51 -9.55 16.46
N PRO A 62 -4.65 -10.60 15.62
CA PRO A 62 -3.59 -10.97 14.70
C PRO A 62 -3.35 -9.81 13.72
N LYS A 63 -2.08 -9.48 13.48
CA LYS A 63 -1.67 -8.36 12.62
C LYS A 63 -1.03 -8.87 11.34
N ALA A 64 -1.12 -8.07 10.28
CA ALA A 64 -0.44 -8.31 9.02
C ALA A 64 0.31 -7.05 8.58
N ARG A 65 1.46 -7.23 7.93
CA ARG A 65 2.28 -6.13 7.41
C ARG A 65 2.46 -6.23 5.90
N PHE A 66 2.18 -5.14 5.19
CA PHE A 66 2.34 -5.02 3.75
C PHE A 66 3.45 -4.02 3.47
N ILE A 67 4.38 -4.35 2.58
CA ILE A 67 5.44 -3.42 2.18
C ILE A 67 5.60 -3.51 0.67
N ALA A 68 5.51 -2.37 -0.01
CA ALA A 68 5.84 -2.26 -1.43
C ALA A 68 6.83 -1.13 -1.64
N ARG A 69 7.79 -1.37 -2.54
CA ARG A 69 8.75 -0.36 -2.99
C ARG A 69 8.78 -0.35 -4.51
N GLN A 70 8.71 0.84 -5.07
CA GLN A 70 8.88 1.04 -6.50
C GLN A 70 9.81 2.20 -6.78
N LYS A 71 10.70 2.00 -7.75
CA LYS A 71 11.61 3.01 -8.26
C LYS A 71 11.34 3.18 -9.74
N GLN A 72 10.96 4.38 -10.14
CA GLN A 72 10.67 4.74 -11.52
C GLN A 72 11.49 5.95 -11.92
N SER A 73 11.92 5.99 -13.18
CA SER A 73 12.61 7.13 -13.74
C SER A 73 12.02 7.53 -15.08
N ILE A 74 12.18 8.82 -15.42
CA ILE A 74 11.82 9.38 -16.74
C ILE A 74 12.95 10.29 -17.22
N SER A 75 13.28 10.20 -18.50
CA SER A 75 14.22 11.13 -19.14
C SER A 75 13.50 12.42 -19.53
N VAL A 76 14.17 13.54 -19.31
CA VAL A 76 13.68 14.89 -19.55
C VAL A 76 14.75 15.68 -20.31
N ARG A 77 14.34 16.39 -21.36
CA ARG A 77 15.23 17.27 -22.10
C ARG A 77 15.39 18.58 -21.35
N GLN A 78 16.62 18.96 -21.07
CA GLN A 78 16.90 20.27 -20.48
C GLN A 78 16.57 21.37 -21.47
N LEU A 79 15.83 22.38 -21.01
CA LEU A 79 15.45 23.56 -21.79
C LEU A 79 16.24 24.80 -21.30
N GLN A 80 15.70 25.99 -21.55
CA GLN A 80 16.35 27.27 -21.24
C GLN A 80 16.64 27.43 -19.76
N ARG A 81 15.76 26.90 -18.89
CA ARG A 81 15.98 26.84 -17.44
C ARG A 81 16.39 25.43 -17.00
N PRO A 82 17.43 25.29 -16.17
CA PRO A 82 17.95 23.98 -15.80
C PRO A 82 16.99 23.22 -14.89
N LEU A 83 16.96 21.90 -15.02
CA LEU A 83 16.06 21.04 -14.24
C LEU A 83 16.35 21.11 -12.74
N ILE A 84 17.61 21.26 -12.33
CA ILE A 84 17.98 21.36 -10.91
C ILE A 84 17.37 22.59 -10.23
N GLU A 85 17.23 23.72 -10.93
CA GLU A 85 16.57 24.91 -10.39
C GLU A 85 15.07 24.65 -10.20
N TYR A 86 14.44 24.00 -11.18
CA TYR A 86 13.05 23.58 -11.08
C TYR A 86 12.82 22.62 -9.91
N MET A 87 13.66 21.59 -9.76
CA MET A 87 13.56 20.59 -8.70
C MET A 87 13.79 21.18 -7.31
N SER A 88 14.50 22.32 -7.23
CA SER A 88 14.75 23.07 -6.00
C SER A 88 13.65 24.10 -5.68
N LEU A 89 12.61 24.23 -6.51
CA LEU A 89 11.52 25.15 -6.24
C LEU A 89 10.75 24.71 -4.97
N PRO A 90 10.22 25.66 -4.19
CA PRO A 90 9.27 25.35 -3.12
C PRO A 90 8.04 24.61 -3.63
N ALA A 91 7.47 23.75 -2.79
CA ALA A 91 6.28 22.97 -3.11
C ALA A 91 5.10 23.84 -3.58
N SER A 92 4.98 25.06 -3.08
CA SER A 92 3.97 26.06 -3.45
C SER A 92 4.07 26.54 -4.90
N GLN A 93 5.24 26.43 -5.53
CA GLN A 93 5.48 26.87 -6.89
C GLN A 93 5.25 25.79 -7.95
N TYR A 94 5.04 24.54 -7.54
CA TYR A 94 4.64 23.48 -8.46
C TYR A 94 3.15 23.59 -8.79
N SER A 95 2.83 23.32 -10.05
CA SER A 95 1.44 23.12 -10.46
C SER A 95 0.86 21.89 -9.76
N VAL A 96 -0.46 21.88 -9.55
CA VAL A 96 -1.14 20.66 -9.13
C VAL A 96 -1.04 19.65 -10.28
N LEU A 97 -0.28 18.57 -10.08
CA LEU A 97 0.13 17.65 -11.15
C LEU A 97 -1.00 16.75 -11.67
N ASP A 98 -2.03 16.52 -10.86
CA ASP A 98 -3.26 15.81 -11.24
C ASP A 98 -4.44 16.46 -10.51
N ALA A 99 -5.07 17.46 -11.12
CA ALA A 99 -6.12 18.24 -10.48
C ALA A 99 -7.43 17.47 -10.22
N GLU A 100 -7.60 16.28 -10.82
CA GLU A 100 -8.73 15.42 -10.48
C GLU A 100 -8.55 14.70 -9.16
N ARG A 101 -7.29 14.46 -8.77
CA ARG A 101 -6.94 13.57 -7.64
C ARG A 101 -6.12 14.25 -6.57
N ILE A 102 -5.60 15.45 -6.83
CA ILE A 102 -4.73 16.16 -5.90
C ILE A 102 -5.36 17.52 -5.61
N GLU A 103 -5.62 17.76 -4.34
CA GLU A 103 -6.05 19.05 -3.82
C GLU A 103 -4.93 19.63 -2.97
N ARG A 104 -4.59 20.89 -3.22
CA ARG A 104 -3.63 21.62 -2.38
C ARG A 104 -4.34 22.07 -1.10
N VAL A 105 -3.82 21.66 0.05
CA VAL A 105 -4.36 22.03 1.37
C VAL A 105 -3.66 23.29 1.89
N ASP A 106 -2.34 23.36 1.73
CA ASP A 106 -1.51 24.51 2.04
C ASP A 106 -0.26 24.55 1.12
N ASP A 107 0.73 25.37 1.45
CA ASP A 107 1.94 25.54 0.64
C ASP A 107 2.68 24.21 0.37
N ASN A 108 2.71 23.30 1.35
CA ASN A 108 3.51 22.07 1.30
C ASN A 108 2.69 20.81 1.56
N THR A 109 1.39 20.93 1.85
CA THR A 109 0.50 19.80 2.16
C THR A 109 -0.53 19.60 1.05
N PHE A 110 -0.72 18.35 0.67
CA PHE A 110 -1.64 17.95 -0.38
C PHE A 110 -2.53 16.81 0.08
N ARG A 111 -3.77 16.83 -0.38
CA ARG A 111 -4.72 15.72 -0.25
C ARG A 111 -4.76 14.98 -1.58
N CYS A 112 -4.49 13.68 -1.54
CA CYS A 112 -4.43 12.83 -2.72
C CYS A 112 -5.48 11.72 -2.64
N TYR A 113 -6.34 11.64 -3.66
CA TYR A 113 -7.32 10.58 -3.85
C TYR A 113 -6.70 9.47 -4.69
N VAL A 114 -6.40 8.34 -4.06
CA VAL A 114 -5.84 7.18 -4.75
C VAL A 114 -6.95 6.45 -5.50
N TYR A 115 -6.61 5.81 -6.62
CA TYR A 115 -7.57 4.98 -7.37
C TYR A 115 -8.25 3.97 -6.46
N THR A 116 -9.56 3.83 -6.64
CA THR A 116 -10.33 2.80 -5.98
C THR A 116 -9.85 1.42 -6.45
N PHE A 117 -9.54 0.53 -5.50
CA PHE A 117 -9.09 -0.82 -5.79
C PHE A 117 -9.87 -1.86 -4.99
N LYS A 118 -9.85 -3.08 -5.50
CA LYS A 118 -10.44 -4.23 -4.80
C LYS A 118 -9.40 -4.89 -3.91
N PHE A 119 -9.73 -5.00 -2.63
CA PHE A 119 -8.99 -5.79 -1.66
C PHE A 119 -9.91 -6.88 -1.12
N PHE A 120 -9.74 -8.11 -1.62
CA PHE A 120 -10.71 -9.20 -1.45
C PHE A 120 -12.11 -8.76 -1.92
N ASN A 121 -13.09 -8.80 -1.02
CA ASN A 121 -14.48 -8.46 -1.29
C ASN A 121 -14.82 -6.99 -1.00
N PHE A 122 -13.80 -6.17 -0.70
CA PHE A 122 -13.99 -4.74 -0.46
C PHE A 122 -13.48 -3.91 -1.60
N GLU A 123 -14.20 -2.83 -1.86
CA GLU A 123 -13.76 -1.74 -2.70
C GLU A 123 -13.29 -0.61 -1.79
N VAL A 124 -12.04 -0.21 -1.95
CA VAL A 124 -11.33 0.68 -1.04
C VAL A 124 -10.80 1.88 -1.82
N CYS A 125 -11.08 3.08 -1.30
CA CYS A 125 -10.57 4.34 -1.84
C CYS A 125 -9.71 5.04 -0.77
N PRO A 126 -8.38 4.95 -0.83
CA PRO A 126 -7.53 5.68 0.11
C PRO A 126 -7.47 7.17 -0.23
N VAL A 127 -7.62 8.00 0.79
CA VAL A 127 -7.38 9.43 0.77
C VAL A 127 -6.17 9.71 1.64
N LEU A 128 -5.11 10.21 1.01
CA LEU A 128 -3.83 10.48 1.63
C LEU A 128 -3.71 11.97 1.93
N LEU A 129 -3.21 12.32 3.10
CA LEU A 129 -2.68 13.65 3.37
C LEU A 129 -1.16 13.53 3.38
N VAL A 130 -0.48 14.23 2.47
CA VAL A 130 0.97 14.17 2.30
C VAL A 130 1.60 15.53 2.47
N ARG A 131 2.85 15.55 2.95
CA ARG A 131 3.69 16.76 3.04
C ARG A 131 4.88 16.63 2.12
N VAL A 132 5.18 17.69 1.39
CA VAL A 132 6.37 17.82 0.56
C VAL A 132 7.44 18.58 1.34
N GLU A 133 8.61 17.97 1.46
CA GLU A 133 9.81 18.57 2.04
C GLU A 133 10.85 18.75 0.95
N GLU A 134 11.39 19.97 0.82
CA GLU A 134 12.45 20.27 -0.13
C GLU A 134 13.74 19.50 0.21
N GLN A 135 14.50 19.14 -0.82
CA GLN A 135 15.79 18.48 -0.73
C GLN A 135 16.76 19.13 -1.74
N PRO A 136 18.09 19.05 -1.53
CA PRO A 136 19.06 19.75 -2.39
C PRO A 136 18.97 19.43 -3.90
N ASN A 137 18.40 18.29 -4.27
CA ASN A 137 18.26 17.83 -5.66
C ASN A 137 16.83 17.38 -6.00
N GLY A 138 15.83 17.85 -5.24
CA GLY A 138 14.43 17.49 -5.45
C GLY A 138 13.61 17.61 -4.19
N CYS A 139 12.80 16.60 -3.89
CA CYS A 139 11.90 16.64 -2.74
C CYS A 139 11.64 15.27 -2.13
N CYS A 140 11.10 15.28 -0.91
CA CYS A 140 10.66 14.13 -0.17
C CYS A 140 9.18 14.30 0.17
N ILE A 141 8.34 13.41 -0.36
CA ILE A 141 6.91 13.39 -0.09
C ILE A 141 6.69 12.37 1.03
N LYS A 142 6.13 12.83 2.17
CA LYS A 142 5.86 12.00 3.34
C LYS A 142 4.36 11.93 3.61
N LEU A 143 3.89 10.74 3.99
CA LEU A 143 2.53 10.56 4.45
C LEU A 143 2.35 11.14 5.85
N LEU A 144 1.36 12.03 6.01
CA LEU A 144 0.91 12.53 7.31
C LEU A 144 -0.23 11.68 7.87
N SER A 145 -1.18 11.30 7.01
CA SER A 145 -2.29 10.42 7.38
C SER A 145 -2.89 9.76 6.16
N CYS A 146 -3.53 8.61 6.37
CA CYS A 146 -4.30 7.89 5.37
C CYS A 146 -5.67 7.57 5.95
N LYS A 147 -6.73 7.82 5.18
CA LYS A 147 -8.10 7.41 5.50
C LYS A 147 -8.67 6.63 4.34
N LEU A 148 -9.42 5.58 4.64
CA LEU A 148 -10.16 4.79 3.67
C LEU A 148 -11.59 5.32 3.57
N GLU A 149 -11.99 5.68 2.37
CA GLU A 149 -13.35 5.98 1.98
C GLU A 149 -13.98 4.76 1.26
N GLY A 150 -15.30 4.68 1.31
CA GLY A 150 -16.08 3.60 0.71
C GLY A 150 -17.23 3.16 1.61
N SER A 151 -17.51 1.86 1.63
CA SER A 151 -18.59 1.30 2.46
C SER A 151 -18.36 1.54 3.97
N PRO A 152 -19.42 1.52 4.81
CA PRO A 152 -19.28 1.64 6.27
C PRO A 152 -18.29 0.63 6.87
N VAL A 153 -18.18 -0.56 6.28
CA VAL A 153 -17.24 -1.60 6.73
C VAL A 153 -15.78 -1.20 6.49
N VAL A 154 -15.50 -0.51 5.38
CA VAL A 154 -14.16 0.01 5.04
C VAL A 154 -13.81 1.19 5.92
N VAL A 155 -14.75 2.13 6.10
CA VAL A 155 -14.54 3.30 6.97
C VAL A 155 -14.27 2.88 8.42
N ALA A 156 -14.95 1.82 8.90
CA ALA A 156 -14.72 1.25 10.23
C ALA A 156 -13.33 0.61 10.42
N GLN A 157 -12.54 0.44 9.35
CA GLN A 157 -11.15 -0.01 9.47
C GLN A 157 -10.17 1.14 9.74
N ASN A 158 -10.58 2.41 9.63
CA ASN A 158 -9.68 3.55 9.80
C ASN A 158 -8.97 3.65 11.15
N ASP A 159 -9.49 2.97 12.17
CA ASP A 159 -8.89 2.90 13.51
C ASP A 159 -8.15 1.59 13.76
N LYS A 160 -8.01 0.74 12.72
CA LYS A 160 -7.48 -0.62 12.77
C LYS A 160 -6.30 -0.84 11.83
N PHE A 161 -5.78 0.23 11.23
CA PHE A 161 -4.54 0.19 10.48
C PHE A 161 -3.67 1.41 10.77
N ASP A 162 -2.39 1.24 10.50
CA ASP A 162 -1.40 2.29 10.45
C ASP A 162 -0.68 2.23 9.10
N ALA A 163 -0.32 3.40 8.55
CA ALA A 163 0.33 3.49 7.26
C ALA A 163 1.45 4.52 7.30
N SER A 164 2.57 4.17 6.66
CA SER A 164 3.67 5.10 6.40
C SER A 164 4.04 5.04 4.93
N MET A 165 4.42 6.19 4.37
CA MET A 165 4.92 6.26 3.01
C MET A 165 5.92 7.39 2.87
N VAL A 166 6.98 7.11 2.12
CA VAL A 166 8.02 8.06 1.73
C VAL A 166 8.26 7.90 0.24
N ASN A 167 8.15 8.98 -0.51
CA ASN A 167 8.57 9.05 -1.91
C ASN A 167 9.66 10.11 -2.08
N ARG A 168 10.86 9.66 -2.44
CA ARG A 168 12.00 10.53 -2.74
C ARG A 168 12.04 10.79 -4.23
N VAL A 169 11.95 12.05 -4.61
CA VAL A 169 12.01 12.50 -6.00
C VAL A 169 13.28 13.30 -6.16
N SER A 170 14.13 12.91 -7.11
CA SER A 170 15.43 13.57 -7.34
C SER A 170 15.75 13.64 -8.82
N CYS A 171 16.45 14.68 -9.25
CA CYS A 171 17.11 14.69 -10.55
C CYS A 171 18.59 14.33 -10.43
N ASP A 172 19.13 13.70 -11.47
CA ASP A 172 20.57 13.45 -11.56
C ASP A 172 21.31 14.77 -11.79
N SER A 173 22.29 15.06 -10.94
CA SER A 173 23.22 16.19 -11.12
C SER A 173 24.38 15.86 -12.07
N THR A 174 24.45 14.61 -12.53
CA THR A 174 25.66 14.02 -13.11
C THR A 174 25.63 14.08 -14.63
N GLN A 175 25.82 15.29 -15.17
CA GLN A 175 26.63 15.58 -16.36
C GLN A 175 26.37 17.03 -16.80
N GLU A 176 27.28 17.93 -16.42
CA GLU A 176 27.37 19.22 -17.10
C GLU A 176 27.68 18.96 -18.59
N GLY A 177 26.67 19.15 -19.45
CA GLY A 177 26.82 19.02 -20.91
C GLY A 177 25.90 18.01 -21.60
N THR A 178 25.13 17.18 -20.89
CA THR A 178 24.10 16.34 -21.54
C THR A 178 22.77 17.06 -21.66
N SER A 179 22.17 17.04 -22.86
CA SER A 179 20.85 17.62 -23.09
C SER A 179 19.72 16.80 -22.46
N GLU A 180 19.98 15.55 -22.08
CA GLU A 180 19.03 14.69 -21.38
C GLU A 180 19.45 14.50 -19.93
N GLN A 181 18.50 14.73 -19.03
CA GLN A 181 18.61 14.47 -17.60
C GLN A 181 17.51 13.50 -17.17
N GLN A 182 17.67 12.89 -16.00
CA GLN A 182 16.71 11.93 -15.49
C GLN A 182 16.09 12.43 -14.19
N ILE A 183 14.75 12.33 -14.10
CA ILE A 183 14.03 12.45 -12.84
C ILE A 183 13.72 11.04 -12.35
N THR A 184 14.06 10.76 -11.10
CA THR A 184 13.87 9.48 -10.45
C THR A 184 12.97 9.65 -9.23
N SER A 185 12.00 8.76 -9.08
CA SER A 185 11.12 8.65 -7.92
C SER A 185 11.29 7.27 -7.29
N ASP A 186 11.61 7.23 -6.00
CA ASP A 186 11.77 6.03 -5.18
C ASP A 186 10.78 6.09 -4.02
N ALA A 187 9.71 5.31 -4.14
CA ALA A 187 8.60 5.29 -3.21
C ALA A 187 8.54 3.97 -2.44
N VAL A 188 8.36 4.09 -1.12
CA VAL A 188 8.12 2.97 -0.21
C VAL A 188 6.81 3.23 0.52
N ILE A 189 5.93 2.22 0.54
CA ILE A 189 4.70 2.19 1.32
C ILE A 189 4.78 1.02 2.29
N GLU A 190 4.49 1.27 3.56
CA GLU A 190 4.28 0.24 4.57
C GLU A 190 2.91 0.42 5.21
N VAL A 191 2.15 -0.67 5.32
CA VAL A 191 0.84 -0.70 5.96
C VAL A 191 0.79 -1.83 6.96
N ASN A 192 0.39 -1.51 8.19
CA ASN A 192 0.18 -2.47 9.27
C ASN A 192 -1.31 -2.52 9.57
N ILE A 193 -1.93 -3.71 9.50
CA ILE A 193 -3.36 -3.86 9.77
C ILE A 193 -3.61 -4.83 10.93
N GLU A 194 -4.70 -4.59 11.66
CA GLU A 194 -5.33 -5.63 12.48
C GLU A 194 -6.29 -6.45 11.62
N ILE A 195 -6.09 -7.77 11.59
CA ILE A 195 -6.88 -8.66 10.73
C ILE A 195 -8.30 -8.76 11.29
N PRO A 196 -9.33 -8.29 10.56
CA PRO A 196 -10.71 -8.37 11.02
C PRO A 196 -11.13 -9.83 11.18
N PHE A 197 -12.07 -10.11 12.09
CA PHE A 197 -12.53 -11.47 12.38
C PHE A 197 -12.93 -12.25 11.12
N ALA A 198 -13.61 -11.60 10.17
CA ALA A 198 -14.03 -12.20 8.90
C ALA A 198 -12.86 -12.72 8.03
N PHE A 199 -11.63 -12.24 8.24
CA PHE A 199 -10.44 -12.64 7.47
C PHE A 199 -9.52 -13.60 8.22
N ARG A 200 -9.84 -13.94 9.47
CA ARG A 200 -9.01 -14.86 10.27
C ARG A 200 -8.97 -16.29 9.72
N VAL A 201 -9.88 -16.61 8.78
CA VAL A 201 -9.86 -17.88 8.03
C VAL A 201 -8.70 -17.96 7.03
N PHE A 202 -8.15 -16.82 6.62
CA PHE A 202 -7.01 -16.77 5.70
C PHE A 202 -5.69 -16.80 6.46
N PRO A 203 -4.68 -17.54 5.98
CA PRO A 203 -3.33 -17.44 6.54
C PRO A 203 -2.81 -16.01 6.46
N VAL A 204 -2.17 -15.53 7.54
CA VAL A 204 -1.60 -14.17 7.61
C VAL A 204 -0.69 -13.88 6.40
N GLY A 205 0.19 -14.82 6.03
CA GLY A 205 1.07 -14.66 4.86
C GLY A 205 0.33 -14.50 3.53
N ALA A 206 -0.88 -15.06 3.38
CA ALA A 206 -1.69 -14.86 2.18
C ALA A 206 -2.29 -13.44 2.14
N ILE A 207 -2.70 -12.92 3.30
CA ILE A 207 -3.16 -11.54 3.45
C ILE A 207 -2.00 -10.58 3.17
N GLU A 208 -0.81 -10.87 3.69
CA GLU A 208 0.41 -10.06 3.48
C GLU A 208 0.84 -10.03 2.01
N ALA A 209 0.87 -11.19 1.35
CA ALA A 209 1.19 -11.28 -0.06
C ALA A 209 0.17 -10.51 -0.92
N THR A 210 -1.13 -10.65 -0.62
CA THR A 210 -2.19 -9.93 -1.34
C THR A 210 -2.09 -8.42 -1.13
N GLY A 211 -1.88 -7.97 0.12
CA GLY A 211 -1.73 -6.55 0.44
C GLY A 211 -0.51 -5.94 -0.23
N THR A 212 0.63 -6.63 -0.17
CA THR A 212 1.86 -6.21 -0.85
C THR A 212 1.66 -6.11 -2.36
N GLN A 213 1.00 -7.09 -2.98
CA GLN A 213 0.71 -7.06 -4.41
C GLN A 213 -0.20 -5.88 -4.80
N VAL A 214 -1.22 -5.57 -3.99
CA VAL A 214 -2.09 -4.41 -4.24
C VAL A 214 -1.30 -3.11 -4.17
N LEU A 215 -0.49 -2.91 -3.13
CA LEU A 215 0.35 -1.71 -2.99
C LEU A 215 1.34 -1.58 -4.16
N ASP A 216 1.94 -2.70 -4.59
CA ASP A 216 2.85 -2.74 -5.74
C ASP A 216 2.16 -2.30 -7.05
N GLN A 217 0.94 -2.78 -7.31
CA GLN A 217 0.17 -2.37 -8.49
C GLN A 217 -0.22 -0.89 -8.45
N ILE A 218 -0.60 -0.37 -7.27
CA ILE A 218 -0.90 1.05 -7.10
C ILE A 218 0.33 1.88 -7.48
N LEU A 219 1.51 1.54 -6.94
CA LEU A 219 2.74 2.27 -7.25
C LEU A 219 3.09 2.20 -8.75
N LYS A 220 2.92 1.04 -9.39
CA LYS A 220 3.16 0.84 -10.83
C LYS A 220 2.25 1.69 -11.72
N LEU A 221 1.04 2.03 -11.27
CA LEU A 221 0.13 2.91 -11.99
C LEU A 221 0.38 4.39 -11.69
N MET A 222 0.64 4.71 -10.42
CA MET A 222 0.73 6.09 -9.94
C MET A 222 2.07 6.76 -10.30
N LEU A 223 3.20 6.07 -10.10
CA LEU A 223 4.51 6.69 -10.26
C LEU A 223 4.81 7.14 -11.70
N PRO A 224 4.52 6.35 -12.75
CA PRO A 224 4.73 6.81 -14.12
C PRO A 224 3.88 8.04 -14.47
N ARG A 225 2.64 8.10 -13.98
CA ARG A 225 1.76 9.27 -14.18
C ARG A 225 2.30 10.50 -13.49
N PHE A 226 2.67 10.37 -12.22
CA PHE A 226 3.30 11.43 -11.45
C PHE A 226 4.53 12.01 -12.16
N LEU A 227 5.45 11.15 -12.60
CA LEU A 227 6.66 11.57 -13.30
C LEU A 227 6.37 12.21 -14.67
N SER A 228 5.38 11.70 -15.41
CA SER A 228 4.96 12.30 -16.67
C SER A 228 4.41 13.72 -16.47
N GLN A 229 3.60 13.93 -15.43
CA GLN A 229 3.04 15.25 -15.13
C GLN A 229 4.11 16.21 -14.60
N LEU A 230 5.02 15.72 -13.75
CA LEU A 230 6.16 16.53 -13.28
C LEU A 230 7.07 16.98 -14.44
N SER A 231 7.29 16.11 -15.44
CA SER A 231 8.03 16.44 -16.66
C SER A 231 7.32 17.51 -17.50
N LYS A 232 5.99 17.44 -17.61
CA LYS A 232 5.19 18.48 -18.30
C LYS A 232 5.24 19.83 -17.57
N ASP A 233 5.11 19.83 -16.25
CA ASP A 233 5.22 21.07 -15.46
C ASP A 233 6.62 21.70 -15.57
N TYR A 234 7.67 20.87 -15.58
CA TYR A 234 9.03 21.34 -15.88
C TYR A 234 9.11 21.98 -17.27
N GLN A 235 8.61 21.32 -18.31
CA GLN A 235 8.67 21.84 -19.68
C GLN A 235 7.95 23.19 -19.81
N ALA A 236 6.76 23.32 -19.21
CA ALA A 236 6.03 24.57 -19.16
C ALA A 236 6.85 25.66 -18.45
N TRP A 237 7.32 25.39 -17.24
CA TRP A 237 8.12 26.33 -16.46
C TRP A 237 9.41 26.76 -17.16
N ALA A 238 10.12 25.81 -17.77
CA ALA A 238 11.40 26.06 -18.42
C ALA A 238 11.24 26.76 -19.79
N SER A 239 10.05 26.73 -20.38
CA SER A 239 9.69 27.50 -21.58
C SER A 239 9.28 28.95 -21.28
N GLY A 240 9.16 29.31 -19.99
CA GLY A 240 8.76 30.65 -19.56
C GLY A 240 7.26 30.81 -19.28
N ASP A 241 6.48 29.72 -19.37
CA ASP A 241 5.09 29.72 -18.92
C ASP A 241 5.02 29.82 -17.39
N THR A 242 4.45 30.93 -16.90
CA THR A 242 4.25 31.20 -15.47
C THR A 242 2.79 31.02 -15.04
N SER A 243 1.91 30.52 -15.92
CA SER A 243 0.48 30.39 -15.66
C SER A 243 0.14 29.39 -14.56
N ARG A 244 1.04 28.41 -14.30
CA ARG A 244 0.92 27.35 -13.27
C ARG A 244 -0.45 26.69 -13.24
N GLN A 245 -1.05 26.51 -14.43
CA GLN A 245 -2.35 25.89 -14.54
C GLN A 245 -2.28 24.42 -14.06
N PRO A 246 -3.31 23.95 -13.35
CA PRO A 246 -3.39 22.54 -12.97
C PRO A 246 -3.22 21.62 -14.18
N LEU A 247 -2.45 20.54 -14.00
CA LEU A 247 -2.24 19.51 -15.02
C LEU A 247 -3.18 18.31 -14.76
N GLY A 248 -3.52 17.59 -15.84
CA GLY A 248 -4.39 16.40 -15.81
C GLY A 248 -5.82 16.70 -16.26
N THR A 249 -6.17 16.24 -17.47
CA THR A 249 -7.53 16.32 -18.06
C THR A 249 -8.38 15.08 -17.81
N GLY A 250 -7.92 14.14 -16.97
CA GLY A 250 -8.60 12.86 -16.72
C GLY A 250 -8.49 11.81 -17.81
N GLU A 251 -7.80 12.12 -18.90
CA GLU A 251 -7.64 11.16 -20.00
C GLU A 251 -6.57 10.11 -19.68
N ILE A 252 -6.95 8.86 -19.93
CA ILE A 252 -6.20 7.62 -19.65
C ILE A 252 -5.44 7.17 -20.89
#